data_AF-A0A2V6DTN5-F1
#
_entry.id   AF-A0A2V6DTN5-F1
#
_cell.length_a   1.000
_cell.length_b   1.000
_cell.length_c   1.000
_cell.angle_alpha   90.00
_cell.angle_beta   90.00
_cell.angle_gamma   90.00
#
_symmetry.space_group_name_H-M   'P 1'
#
loop_
_entity.id
_entity.type
_entity.pdbx_description
1 polymer ?
#
loop_
_entity_poly.entity_id
_entity_poly.type
_entity_poly.pdbx_seq_one_letter_code
_entity_poly.pdbx_strand_id
1 'polypeptide(L)' 'MRKETISVAVYSAHGNPADVLRIETQPWPRPGPDEVVVAMQAAPINPADLNAIEGKYPGKREVPAIPG' A
#
# COMPACT_ATOMS: atom_id res chain seq x y z
N MET A 1 13.31 13.96 -15.22
CA MET A 1 13.90 12.60 -15.23
C MET A 1 12.90 11.68 -14.54
N ARG A 2 12.56 10.52 -15.12
CA ARG A 2 11.68 9.54 -14.43
C ARG A 2 12.41 9.02 -13.20
N LYS A 3 11.76 9.01 -12.04
CA LYS A 3 12.33 8.40 -10.82
C LYS A 3 12.51 6.90 -11.07
N GLU A 4 13.61 6.33 -10.58
CA GLU A 4 13.87 4.88 -10.66
C GLU A 4 13.12 4.10 -9.57
N THR A 5 12.74 4.80 -8.50
CA THR A 5 12.06 4.25 -7.33
C THR A 5 10.78 5.02 -6.97
N ILE A 6 9.92 4.37 -6.20
CA ILE A 6 8.71 4.90 -5.58
C ILE A 6 8.76 4.71 -4.07
N SER A 7 8.05 5.57 -3.34
CA SER A 7 7.78 5.38 -1.92
C SER A 7 6.43 4.68 -1.77
N VAL A 8 6.38 3.67 -0.91
CA VAL A 8 5.21 2.80 -0.73
C VAL A 8 4.91 2.68 0.76
N ALA A 9 3.66 2.88 1.16
CA ALA A 9 3.22 2.54 2.51
C ALA A 9 2.95 1.03 2.59
N VAL A 10 3.55 0.34 3.57
CA VAL A 10 3.45 -1.11 3.72
C VAL A 10 3.22 -1.46 5.19
N TYR A 11 2.42 -2.50 5.46
CA TYR A 11 2.33 -3.13 6.78
C TYR A 11 2.59 -4.64 6.67
N SER A 12 3.41 -5.18 7.59
CA SER A 12 3.76 -6.62 7.63
C SER A 12 3.03 -7.40 8.72
N ALA A 13 2.22 -6.72 9.52
CA ALA A 13 1.38 -7.32 10.54
C ALA A 13 0.15 -6.43 10.70
N HIS A 14 -0.97 -7.03 11.09
CA HIS A 14 -2.14 -6.25 11.46
C HIS A 14 -1.99 -5.65 12.85
N GLY A 15 -2.51 -4.44 13.05
CA GLY A 15 -2.45 -3.75 14.33
C GLY A 15 -2.88 -2.30 14.19
N ASN A 16 -2.62 -1.53 15.24
CA ASN A 16 -2.82 -0.08 15.21
C ASN A 16 -2.01 0.53 14.05
N PRO A 17 -2.64 1.25 13.11
CA PRO A 17 -1.97 1.79 11.92
C PRO A 17 -0.73 2.62 12.22
N ALA A 18 -0.71 3.33 13.37
CA ALA A 18 0.43 4.14 13.79
C ALA A 18 1.68 3.30 14.13
N ASP A 19 1.48 2.03 14.51
CA ASP A 19 2.56 1.13 14.95
C ASP A 19 3.05 0.22 13.83
N VAL A 20 2.18 -0.11 12.85
CA VAL A 20 2.46 -1.16 11.85
C VAL A 20 2.78 -0.63 10.45
N LEU A 21 2.37 0.60 10.11
CA LEU A 21 2.68 1.20 8.81
C LEU A 21 4.10 1.72 8.78
N ARG A 22 4.78 1.44 7.67
CA ARG A 22 6.09 2.03 7.35
C ARG A 22 6.14 2.45 5.89
N ILE A 23 7.04 3.38 5.59
CA ILE A 23 7.35 3.75 4.21
C ILE A 23 8.56 2.95 3.76
N GLU A 24 8.43 2.30 2.60
CA GLU A 24 9.51 1.60 1.92
C GLU A 24 9.84 2.28 0.58
N THR A 25 11.10 2.17 0.16
CA THR A 25 11.52 2.53 -1.20
C THR A 25 11.52 1.26 -2.05
N GLN A 26 10.76 1.26 -3.14
CA GLN A 26 10.69 0.14 -4.07
C GLN A 26 11.02 0.60 -5.49
N PRO A 27 11.47 -0.29 -6.39
CA PRO A 27 11.63 0.05 -7.81
C PRO A 27 10.30 0.49 -8.44
N TRP A 28 10.37 1.36 -9.44
CA TRP A 28 9.18 1.64 -10.27
C TRP A 28 8.67 0.34 -10.93
N PRO A 29 7.37 0.03 -10.84
CA PRO A 29 6.83 -1.18 -11.45
C PRO A 29 6.90 -1.12 -12.97
N ARG A 30 7.04 -2.29 -13.60
CA ARG A 30 6.92 -2.46 -15.05
C ARG A 30 5.61 -3.18 -15.33
N PRO A 31 4.72 -2.64 -16.18
CA PRO A 31 3.46 -3.29 -16.47
C PRO A 31 3.69 -4.54 -17.32
N GLY A 32 2.89 -5.58 -17.09
CA GLY A 32 2.70 -6.68 -18.03
C GLY A 32 1.94 -6.26 -19.30
N PRO A 33 1.66 -7.22 -20.22
CA PRO A 33 1.00 -6.93 -21.50
C PRO A 33 -0.34 -6.20 -21.39
N ASP A 34 -1.13 -6.48 -20.35
CA ASP A 34 -2.49 -5.95 -20.15
C ASP A 34 -2.62 -5.07 -18.90
N GLU A 35 -1.50 -4.51 -18.43
CA GLU A 35 -1.45 -3.67 -17.23
C GLU A 35 -1.04 -2.25 -17.57
N VAL A 36 -1.39 -1.31 -16.69
CA VAL A 36 -0.94 0.08 -16.78
C VAL A 36 -0.32 0.49 -15.46
N VAL A 37 0.65 1.40 -15.52
CA VAL A 37 1.21 2.02 -14.32
C VAL A 37 0.59 3.40 -14.14
N VAL A 38 -0.08 3.59 -13.01
CA VAL A 38 -0.68 4.86 -12.62
C VAL A 38 0.27 5.61 -11.68
N ALA A 39 0.63 6.84 -12.06
CA ALA A 39 1.36 7.74 -11.18
C ALA A 39 0.40 8.39 -10.18
N MET A 40 0.15 7.73 -9.05
CA MET A 40 -0.76 8.23 -8.00
C MET A 40 -0.36 9.64 -7.54
N GLN A 41 -1.29 10.59 -7.69
CA GLN A 41 -1.10 12.00 -7.27
C GLN A 41 -1.64 12.27 -5.86
N ALA A 42 -2.69 11.55 -5.46
CA ALA A 42 -3.30 11.62 -4.14
C ALA A 42 -3.98 10.29 -3.81
N ALA A 43 -4.07 9.95 -2.52
CA ALA A 43 -4.85 8.86 -2.00
C ALA A 43 -5.47 9.29 -0.66
N PRO A 44 -6.81 9.26 -0.49
CA PRO A 44 -7.43 9.57 0.79
C PRO A 44 -7.19 8.44 1.80
N ILE A 45 -7.35 8.76 3.08
CA ILE A 45 -7.42 7.76 4.15
C ILE A 45 -8.88 7.63 4.56
N ASN A 46 -9.47 6.46 4.32
CA ASN A 46 -10.85 6.14 4.68
C ASN A 46 -10.91 5.22 5.91
N PRO A 47 -12.05 5.18 6.63
CA PRO A 47 -12.23 4.24 7.74
C PRO A 47 -12.02 2.76 7.37
N ALA A 48 -12.36 2.37 6.13
CA ALA A 48 -12.15 1.00 5.64
C ALA A 48 -10.66 0.63 5.56
N ASP A 49 -9.79 1.59 5.21
CA ASP A 49 -8.34 1.37 5.14
C ASP A 49 -7.79 1.06 6.53
N LEU A 50 -8.21 1.83 7.55
CA LEU A 50 -7.84 1.60 8.94
C LEU A 50 -8.31 0.21 9.41
N ASN A 51 -9.57 -0.13 9.13
CA ASN A 51 -10.12 -1.44 9.48
C ASN A 51 -9.35 -2.59 8.80
N ALA A 52 -8.88 -2.41 7.56
CA ALA A 52 -8.12 -3.43 6.85
C ALA A 52 -6.72 -3.61 7.46
N ILE A 53 -6.03 -2.52 7.77
CA ILE A 53 -4.72 -2.54 8.45
C ILE A 53 -4.85 -3.19 9.84
N GLU A 54 -5.88 -2.83 10.61
CA GLU A 54 -6.17 -3.42 11.92
C GLU A 54 -6.60 -4.90 11.85
N GLY A 55 -6.90 -5.41 10.65
CA GLY A 55 -7.35 -6.79 10.45
C GLY A 55 -8.81 -7.04 10.87
N LYS A 56 -9.61 -5.97 10.96
CA LYS A 56 -11.04 -5.99 11.31
C LYS A 56 -11.96 -6.01 10.08
N TYR A 57 -11.43 -5.69 8.89
CA TYR A 57 -12.21 -5.70 7.65
C TYR A 57 -12.46 -7.15 7.16
N PRO A 58 -13.65 -7.48 6.62
CA PRO A 58 -13.92 -8.79 6.03
C PRO A 58 -12.91 -9.12 4.91
N GLY A 59 -12.47 -10.39 4.84
CA GLY A 59 -11.45 -10.79 3.87
C GLY A 59 -10.06 -10.25 4.25
N LYS A 60 -9.61 -10.61 5.46
CA LYS A 60 -8.32 -10.20 6.02
C LYS A 60 -7.19 -10.34 4.99
N ARG A 61 -6.55 -9.23 4.63
CA ARG A 61 -5.45 -9.19 3.65
C ARG A 61 -4.26 -10.03 4.16
N GLU A 62 -3.64 -10.80 3.27
CA GLU A 62 -2.34 -11.39 3.56
C GLU A 62 -1.28 -10.29 3.67
N VAL A 63 -0.28 -10.50 4.53
CA VAL A 63 0.79 -9.54 4.80
C VAL A 63 2.13 -10.09 4.29
N PRO A 64 3.04 -9.24 3.77
CA PRO A 64 2.97 -7.77 3.73
C PRO A 64 2.00 -7.22 2.68
N ALA A 65 1.32 -6.11 3.01
CA ALA A 65 0.32 -5.48 2.15
C ALA A 65 0.50 -3.96 2.04
N ILE A 66 0.04 -3.40 0.92
CA ILE A 66 -0.05 -1.96 0.63
C ILE A 66 -1.52 -1.56 0.86
N PRO A 67 -1.81 -0.54 1.70
CA PRO A 67 -3.17 -0.07 1.94
C PRO A 67 -3.67 0.84 0.81
N GLY A 68 -4.98 1.11 0.81
CA GLY A 68 -5.71 1.72 -0.30
C GLY A 68 -6.64 0.74 -1.00
#